data_AF-A0A009TED2-F1
#
_entry.id   AF-A0A009TED2-F1
#
_cell.length_a   1.000
_cell.length_b   1.000
_cell.length_c   1.000
_cell.angle_alpha   90.00
_cell.angle_beta   90.00
_cell.angle_gamma   90.00
#
_symmetry.space_group_name_H-M   'P 1'
#
loop_
_entity.id
_entity.type
_entity.pdbx_description
1 polymer ?
#
loop_
_entity_poly.entity_id
_entity_poly.type
_entity_poly.pdbx_seq_one_letter_code
_entity_poly.pdbx_strand_id
1 'polypeptide(L)'
;MQDGKKSIAESIVYGALERVQEKNKVDPVEFFETTLEKVRPMVEVKARRVGGATYQVPMEVRPSRRTALAMRWLVDAAAKRSEKTMALRLAGELLDAAEGKGAAIKKREDVHRMAEANKAFSHYRF
;
A
#
# COMPACT_ATOMS: atom_id res chain seq x y z
N MET A 1 -7.70 12.05 -0.22
CA MET A 1 -8.53 13.28 -0.14
C MET A 1 -9.51 13.09 1.01
N GLN A 2 -9.58 14.06 1.92
CA GLN A 2 -10.51 14.06 3.06
C GLN A 2 -11.52 15.20 2.85
N ASP A 3 -12.79 14.94 3.14
CA ASP A 3 -13.90 15.91 3.02
C ASP A 3 -14.03 16.59 1.64
N GLY A 4 -13.63 15.91 0.56
CA GLY A 4 -13.70 16.46 -0.80
C GLY A 4 -12.67 17.55 -1.13
N LYS A 5 -11.70 17.83 -0.24
CA LYS A 5 -10.70 18.90 -0.42
C LYS A 5 -9.60 18.50 -1.41
N LYS A 6 -9.90 18.56 -2.72
CA LYS A 6 -8.97 18.18 -3.79
C LYS A 6 -7.69 19.04 -3.80
N SER A 7 -7.83 20.37 -3.77
CA SER A 7 -6.69 21.29 -3.86
C SER A 7 -5.64 21.03 -2.76
N ILE A 8 -6.07 20.78 -1.53
CA ILE A 8 -5.16 20.45 -0.42
C ILE A 8 -4.47 19.10 -0.66
N ALA A 9 -5.21 18.08 -1.09
CA ALA A 9 -4.64 16.77 -1.39
C ALA A 9 -3.60 16.85 -2.52
N GLU A 10 -3.89 17.65 -3.54
CA GLU A 10 -3.01 17.90 -4.68
C GLU A 10 -1.71 18.59 -4.24
N SER A 11 -1.79 19.65 -3.44
CA SER A 11 -0.61 20.33 -2.89
C SER A 11 0.25 19.39 -2.03
N ILE A 12 -0.36 18.47 -1.28
CA ILE A 12 0.39 17.48 -0.47
C ILE A 12 1.13 16.49 -1.37
N VAL A 13 0.47 15.99 -2.43
CA VAL A 13 1.07 15.00 -3.33
C VAL A 13 2.22 15.61 -4.10
N TYR A 14 2.03 16.76 -4.75
CA TYR A 14 3.10 17.45 -5.47
C TYR A 14 4.24 17.85 -4.53
N GLY A 15 3.91 18.38 -3.34
CA GLY A 15 4.92 18.69 -2.33
C GLY A 15 5.69 17.47 -1.85
N ALA A 16 5.08 16.28 -1.79
CA ALA A 16 5.80 15.05 -1.45
C ALA A 16 6.74 14.60 -2.59
N LEU A 17 6.28 14.68 -3.84
CA LEU A 17 7.06 14.31 -5.02
C LEU A 17 8.28 15.22 -5.22
N GLU A 18 8.14 16.53 -4.99
CA GLU A 18 9.24 17.48 -5.02
C GLU A 18 10.33 17.10 -4.00
N ARG A 19 9.95 16.72 -2.78
CA ARG A 19 10.90 16.27 -1.74
C ARG A 19 11.62 14.98 -2.09
N VAL A 20 10.93 14.06 -2.77
CA VAL A 20 11.54 12.84 -3.29
C VAL A 20 12.56 13.18 -4.38
N GLN A 21 12.21 14.09 -5.29
CA GLN A 21 13.10 14.56 -6.35
C GLN A 21 14.35 15.26 -5.79
N GLU A 22 14.20 16.12 -4.77
CA GLU A 22 15.31 16.78 -4.08
C GLU A 22 16.32 15.76 -3.52
N LYS A 23 15.83 14.63 -2.98
CA LYS A 23 16.68 13.62 -2.34
C LYS A 23 17.30 12.63 -3.32
N ASN A 24 16.51 12.10 -4.26
CA ASN A 24 16.95 11.01 -5.14
C ASN A 24 17.42 11.49 -6.51
N LYS A 25 17.10 12.73 -6.92
CA LYS A 25 17.39 13.25 -8.27
C LYS A 25 16.87 12.36 -9.41
N VAL A 26 15.86 11.56 -9.14
CA VAL A 26 15.17 10.70 -10.11
C VAL A 26 13.85 11.37 -10.50
N ASP A 27 13.32 11.03 -11.68
CA ASP A 27 11.98 11.42 -12.06
C ASP A 27 10.95 10.97 -11.00
N PRO A 28 10.20 11.89 -10.40
CA PRO A 28 9.29 11.57 -9.29
C PRO A 28 8.11 10.68 -9.73
N VAL A 29 7.71 10.73 -11.00
CA VAL A 29 6.61 9.90 -11.51
C VAL A 29 7.06 8.46 -11.66
N GLU A 30 8.19 8.21 -12.33
CA GLU A 30 8.77 6.88 -12.45
C GLU A 30 9.10 6.28 -11.06
N PHE A 31 9.64 7.09 -10.16
CA PHE A 31 9.88 6.69 -8.79
C PHE A 31 8.58 6.27 -8.07
N PHE A 32 7.50 7.02 -8.26
CA PHE A 32 6.22 6.68 -7.66
C PHE A 32 5.65 5.38 -8.24
N GLU A 33 5.71 5.18 -9.55
CA GLU A 33 5.20 3.97 -10.21
C GLU A 33 5.96 2.70 -9.75
N THR A 34 7.29 2.78 -9.73
CA THR A 34 8.15 1.68 -9.26
C THR A 34 7.97 1.39 -7.76
N THR A 35 7.77 2.43 -6.94
CA THR A 35 7.44 2.25 -5.52
C THR A 35 6.06 1.61 -5.36
N LEU A 36 5.08 2.00 -6.18
CA LEU A 36 3.75 1.43 -6.17
C LEU A 36 3.74 -0.04 -6.62
N GLU A 37 4.59 -0.45 -7.59
CA GLU A 37 4.85 -1.87 -7.92
C GLU A 37 5.23 -2.66 -6.65
N LYS A 38 6.16 -2.14 -5.85
CA LYS A 38 6.67 -2.84 -4.64
C LYS A 38 5.61 -3.04 -3.57
N VAL A 39 4.69 -2.09 -3.41
CA VAL A 39 3.62 -2.15 -2.39
C VAL A 39 2.41 -2.98 -2.85
N ARG A 40 2.23 -3.18 -4.16
CA ARG A 40 1.07 -3.92 -4.71
C ARG A 40 1.00 -5.37 -4.20
N PRO A 41 -0.10 -5.76 -3.52
CA PRO A 41 -0.28 -7.16 -3.11
C PRO A 41 -0.80 -8.00 -4.29
N MET A 42 -0.21 -9.17 -4.52
CA MET A 42 -0.71 -10.15 -5.49
C MET A 42 -1.86 -11.00 -4.92
N VAL A 43 -1.82 -11.26 -3.62
CA VAL A 43 -2.83 -12.06 -2.90
C VAL A 43 -3.44 -11.23 -1.77
N GLU A 44 -4.72 -11.46 -1.51
CA GLU A 44 -5.41 -10.98 -0.32
C GLU A 44 -6.10 -12.17 0.36
N VAL A 45 -6.43 -12.01 1.63
CA VAL A 45 -7.12 -13.03 2.40
C VAL A 45 -8.52 -12.52 2.71
N LYS A 46 -9.54 -13.32 2.42
CA LYS A 46 -10.93 -12.99 2.73
C LYS A 46 -11.53 -13.99 3.70
N ALA A 47 -12.35 -13.49 4.61
CA ALA A 47 -13.14 -14.33 5.49
C ALA A 47 -14.26 -15.02 4.68
N ARG A 48 -14.33 -16.36 4.76
CA ARG A 48 -15.42 -17.16 4.18
C ARG A 48 -15.93 -18.12 5.24
N ARG A 49 -17.27 -18.22 5.35
CA ARG A 49 -17.91 -19.16 6.27
C ARG A 49 -18.15 -20.50 5.59
N VAL A 50 -17.63 -21.58 6.18
CA VAL A 50 -17.77 -22.97 5.68
C VAL A 50 -18.02 -23.88 6.88
N GLY A 51 -19.05 -24.73 6.81
CA GLY A 51 -19.31 -25.73 7.85
C GLY A 51 -19.52 -25.17 9.26
N GLY A 52 -20.01 -23.94 9.38
CA GLY A 52 -20.27 -23.28 10.67
C GLY A 52 -19.13 -22.38 11.19
N ALA A 53 -17.88 -22.57 10.74
CA ALA A 53 -16.71 -21.76 11.10
C ALA A 53 -16.30 -20.76 10.01
N THR A 54 -15.57 -19.72 10.38
CA THR A 54 -15.06 -18.69 9.45
C THR A 54 -13.58 -18.94 9.18
N TYR A 55 -13.24 -19.22 7.92
CA TYR A 55 -11.87 -19.45 7.47
C TYR A 55 -11.34 -18.24 6.70
N GLN A 56 -10.03 -18.06 6.78
CA GLN A 56 -9.28 -17.06 6.04
C GLN A 56 -8.83 -17.67 4.71
N VAL A 57 -9.52 -17.34 3.62
CA VAL A 57 -9.28 -17.92 2.30
C VAL A 57 -8.38 -17.00 1.47
N PRO A 58 -7.19 -17.45 1.04
CA PRO A 58 -6.33 -16.67 0.17
C PRO A 58 -6.91 -16.64 -1.26
N MET A 59 -6.92 -15.45 -1.85
CA MET A 59 -7.40 -15.21 -3.22
C MET A 59 -6.48 -14.24 -3.96
N GLU A 60 -6.38 -14.43 -5.27
CA GLU A 60 -5.65 -13.51 -6.13
C GLU A 60 -6.39 -12.17 -6.24
N VAL A 61 -5.66 -11.08 -6.12
CA VAL A 61 -6.19 -9.73 -6.26
C VAL A 61 -6.25 -9.36 -7.73
N ARG A 62 -7.38 -8.84 -8.20
CA ARG A 62 -7.51 -8.30 -9.57
C ARG A 62 -6.61 -7.08 -9.79
N PRO A 63 -6.01 -6.87 -10.97
CA PRO A 63 -5.05 -5.78 -11.21
C PRO A 63 -5.52 -4.39 -10.77
N SER A 64 -6.74 -3.97 -11.14
CA SER A 64 -7.30 -2.66 -10.74
C SER A 64 -7.39 -2.48 -9.22
N ARG A 65 -7.66 -3.57 -8.49
CA ARG A 65 -7.74 -3.58 -7.04
C ARG A 65 -6.35 -3.56 -6.38
N ARG A 66 -5.32 -4.14 -7.01
CA ARG A 66 -3.93 -4.10 -6.48
C ARG A 66 -3.47 -2.66 -6.33
N THR A 67 -3.64 -1.86 -7.37
CA THR A 67 -3.27 -0.45 -7.40
C THR A 67 -4.02 0.36 -6.33
N ALA A 68 -5.34 0.15 -6.21
CA ALA A 68 -6.14 0.81 -5.20
C ALA A 68 -5.75 0.44 -3.75
N LEU A 69 -5.42 -0.83 -3.49
CA LEU A 69 -4.94 -1.29 -2.18
C LEU A 69 -3.57 -0.69 -1.85
N ALA A 70 -2.65 -0.67 -2.82
CA ALA A 70 -1.33 -0.10 -2.64
C ALA A 70 -1.38 1.40 -2.30
N MET A 71 -2.14 2.19 -3.07
CA MET A 71 -2.35 3.61 -2.80
C MET A 71 -2.98 3.84 -1.42
N ARG A 72 -3.98 3.03 -1.04
CA ARG A 72 -4.61 3.12 0.28
C ARG A 72 -3.62 2.83 1.40
N TRP A 73 -2.82 1.78 1.28
CA TRP A 73 -1.85 1.40 2.30
C TRP A 73 -0.74 2.44 2.46
N LEU A 74 -0.28 3.06 1.37
CA LEU A 74 0.66 4.17 1.42
C LEU A 74 0.10 5.37 2.19
N VAL A 75 -1.14 5.78 1.91
CA VAL A 75 -1.78 6.90 2.60
C VAL A 75 -2.01 6.58 4.08
N ASP A 76 -2.51 5.38 4.40
CA ASP A 76 -2.74 4.93 5.77
C ASP A 76 -1.43 4.86 6.59
N ALA A 77 -0.36 4.40 5.95
CA ALA A 77 0.97 4.31 6.55
C ALA A 77 1.57 5.71 6.77
N ALA A 78 1.56 6.56 5.75
CA ALA A 78 2.02 7.94 5.83
C ALA A 78 1.28 8.73 6.92
N ALA A 79 -0.04 8.58 7.04
CA ALA A 79 -0.83 9.29 8.06
C ALA A 79 -0.37 8.99 9.50
N LYS A 80 0.15 7.77 9.75
CA LYS A 80 0.59 7.30 11.07
C LYS A 80 2.03 7.70 11.42
N ARG A 81 2.79 8.27 10.49
CA ARG A 81 4.18 8.65 10.75
C ARG A 81 4.27 9.91 11.62
N SER A 82 5.44 10.12 12.22
CA SER A 82 5.69 11.17 13.21
C SER A 82 6.15 12.51 12.62
N GLU A 83 6.42 12.61 11.31
CA GLU A 83 6.88 13.87 10.71
C GLU A 83 5.81 14.99 10.84
N LYS A 84 6.24 16.25 10.71
CA LYS A 84 5.38 17.41 11.03
C LYS A 84 4.23 17.60 10.03
N THR A 85 4.48 17.46 8.74
CA THR A 85 3.49 17.74 7.68
C THR A 85 3.18 16.47 6.89
N MET A 86 1.97 16.37 6.34
CA MET A 86 1.56 15.22 5.55
C MET A 86 2.43 15.02 4.30
N ALA A 87 2.92 16.11 3.69
CA ALA A 87 3.85 16.03 2.56
C ALA A 87 5.18 15.36 2.96
N LEU A 88 5.73 15.71 4.13
CA LEU A 88 6.94 15.07 4.66
C LEU A 88 6.70 13.60 5.03
N ARG A 89 5.55 13.30 5.63
CA ARG A 89 5.17 11.91 5.96
C ARG A 89 5.04 11.06 4.70
N LEU A 90 4.35 11.57 3.68
CA LEU A 90 4.15 10.84 2.42
C LEU A 90 5.47 10.64 1.67
N ALA A 91 6.31 11.67 1.58
CA ALA A 91 7.65 11.55 1.00
C ALA A 91 8.51 10.53 1.76
N GLY A 92 8.49 10.57 3.09
CA GLY A 92 9.20 9.61 3.94
C GLY A 92 8.74 8.17 3.71
N GLU A 93 7.43 7.93 3.68
CA GLU A 93 6.90 6.59 3.41
C GLU A 93 7.23 6.09 2.01
N LEU A 94 7.20 6.97 1.00
CA LEU A 94 7.57 6.61 -0.38
C LEU A 94 9.05 6.24 -0.48
N LEU A 95 9.95 6.98 0.17
CA LEU A 95 11.38 6.68 0.22
C LEU A 95 11.64 5.34 0.92
N ASP A 96 11.02 5.12 2.07
CA ASP A 96 11.16 3.85 2.81
C ASP A 96 10.60 2.68 1.99
N ALA A 97 9.44 2.86 1.35
CA ALA A 97 8.82 1.82 0.52
C ALA A 97 9.65 1.48 -0.72
N ALA A 98 10.33 2.47 -1.32
CA ALA A 98 11.24 2.23 -2.43
C ALA A 98 12.43 1.36 -2.02
N GLU A 99 12.91 1.47 -0.78
CA GLU A 99 13.96 0.60 -0.22
C GLU A 99 13.43 -0.77 0.26
N GLY A 100 12.13 -1.04 0.13
CA GLY A 100 11.52 -2.26 0.65
C GLY A 100 11.30 -2.23 2.17
N LYS A 101 11.23 -1.04 2.77
CA LYS A 101 10.97 -0.82 4.20
C LYS A 101 9.65 -0.06 4.36
N GLY A 102 9.34 0.33 5.59
CA GLY A 102 8.14 1.11 5.90
C GLY A 102 6.92 0.26 6.23
N ALA A 103 5.89 0.93 6.75
CA ALA A 103 4.70 0.26 7.24
C ALA A 103 3.83 -0.26 6.09
N ALA A 104 3.84 0.41 4.93
CA ALA A 104 3.13 -0.04 3.74
C ALA A 104 3.68 -1.38 3.20
N ILE A 105 5.01 -1.53 3.11
CA ILE A 105 5.65 -2.78 2.68
C ILE A 105 5.43 -3.89 3.71
N LYS A 106 5.62 -3.60 5.00
CA LYS A 106 5.35 -4.57 6.07
C LYS A 106 3.93 -5.12 5.99
N LYS A 107 2.94 -4.27 5.72
CA LYS A 107 1.54 -4.69 5.53
C LYS A 107 1.37 -5.64 4.33
N ARG A 108 2.07 -5.39 3.21
CA ARG A 108 2.08 -6.29 2.05
C ARG A 108 2.67 -7.66 2.42
N GLU A 109 3.79 -7.67 3.11
CA GLU A 109 4.48 -8.89 3.55
C GLU A 109 3.64 -9.71 4.52
N ASP A 110 3.01 -9.05 5.50
CA ASP A 110 2.14 -9.72 6.48
C ASP A 110 0.92 -10.36 5.79
N VAL A 111 0.34 -9.69 4.78
CA VAL A 111 -0.75 -10.26 3.97
C VAL A 111 -0.27 -11.45 3.15
N HIS A 112 0.93 -11.40 2.57
CA HIS A 112 1.50 -12.52 1.80
C HIS A 112 1.80 -13.71 2.72
N ARG A 113 2.42 -13.48 3.89
CA ARG A 113 2.69 -14.51 4.88
C ARG A 113 1.41 -15.17 5.38
N MET A 114 0.37 -14.37 5.64
CA MET A 114 -0.93 -14.90 6.06
C MET A 114 -1.61 -15.71 4.95
N ALA A 115 -1.50 -15.28 3.69
CA ALA A 115 -2.02 -16.02 2.55
C ALA A 115 -1.29 -17.36 2.36
N GLU A 116 0.02 -17.39 2.56
CA GLU A 116 0.85 -18.60 2.47
C GLU A 116 0.52 -19.59 3.61
N ALA A 117 0.40 -19.10 4.84
CA ALA A 117 0.00 -19.92 6.00
C ALA A 117 -1.38 -20.58 5.80
N ASN A 118 -2.28 -19.92 5.06
CA ASN A 118 -3.64 -20.40 4.77
C ASN A 118 -3.78 -21.02 3.38
N LYS A 119 -2.67 -21.34 2.69
CA LYS A 119 -2.68 -21.88 1.31
C LYS A 119 -3.53 -23.15 1.18
N ALA A 120 -3.61 -23.95 2.25
CA ALA A 120 -4.46 -25.14 2.32
C ALA A 120 -5.94 -24.82 2.05
N PHE A 121 -6.44 -23.65 2.44
CA PHE A 121 -7.85 -23.25 2.27
C PHE A 121 -8.17 -22.62 0.90
N SER A 122 -7.19 -22.55 -0.02
CA SER A 122 -7.36 -21.96 -1.36
C SER A 122 -8.44 -22.63 -2.22
N HIS A 123 -8.79 -23.88 -1.93
CA HIS A 123 -9.88 -24.60 -2.61
C HIS A 123 -11.26 -24.02 -2.29
N TYR A 124 -11.43 -23.33 -1.16
CA TYR A 124 -12.66 -22.62 -0.79
C TYR A 124 -12.80 -21.25 -1.47
N ARG A 125 -12.13 -20.98 -2.59
CA ARG A 125 -12.21 -19.69 -3.29
C ARG A 125 -13.41 -19.55 -4.24
N PHE A 126 -14.04 -20.66 -4.61
CA PHE A 126 -15.15 -20.73 -5.56
C PHE A 126 -16.49 -20.90 -4.86
#